data_AF-A0A1Z9IP17-F1
#
_entry.id   AF-A0A1Z9IP17-F1
#
_cell.length_a   1.000
_cell.length_b   1.000
_cell.length_c   1.000
_cell.angle_alpha   90.00
_cell.angle_beta   90.00
_cell.angle_gamma   90.00
#
_symmetry.space_group_name_H-M   'P 1'
#
loop_
_entity.id
_entity.type
_entity.pdbx_description
1 polymer ?
#
loop_
_entity_poly.entity_id
_entity_poly.type
_entity_poly.pdbx_seq_one_letter_code
_entity_poly.pdbx_strand_id
1 'polypeptide(L)' 'MLNRFLVFIALFSFSFAVYNVGQTVSISDQQQNLTVCNGHEPNDDSDGNFSLYDYNGEYNGGAYYVTHIDMAASW' A
#
# COMPACT_ATOMS: atom_id res chain seq x y z
N MET A 1 -7.45 35.58 9.92
CA MET A 1 -8.32 34.39 9.78
C MET A 1 -7.63 33.27 9.02
N LEU A 2 -7.00 33.54 7.87
CA LEU A 2 -6.20 32.57 7.08
C LEU A 2 -5.16 31.78 7.91
N ASN A 3 -4.42 32.46 8.80
CA ASN A 3 -3.40 31.80 9.63
C ASN A 3 -3.96 30.76 10.61
N ARG A 4 -5.20 30.93 11.11
CA ARG A 4 -5.87 29.93 11.95
C ARG A 4 -6.34 28.74 11.12
N PHE A 5 -6.76 28.98 9.89
CA PHE A 5 -7.19 27.94 8.95
C PHE A 5 -6.03 27.01 8.56
N LEU A 6 -4.83 27.57 8.31
CA LEU A 6 -3.62 26.78 8.04
C LEU A 6 -3.22 25.89 9.22
N VAL A 7 -3.39 26.36 10.46
CA VAL A 7 -3.14 25.54 11.66
C VAL A 7 -4.12 24.36 11.76
N PHE A 8 -5.40 24.58 11.43
CA PHE A 8 -6.37 23.49 11.38
C PHE A 8 -6.06 22.46 10.29
N ILE A 9 -5.65 22.90 9.09
CA ILE A 9 -5.22 22.01 8.01
C ILE A 9 -3.99 21.18 8.43
N ALA A 10 -2.99 21.82 9.06
CA ALA A 10 -1.81 21.12 9.52
C ALA A 10 -2.15 20.06 10.58
N LEU A 11 -3.02 20.37 11.54
CA LEU A 11 -3.47 19.39 12.54
C LEU A 11 -4.29 18.24 11.94
N PHE A 12 -5.09 18.53 10.91
CA PHE A 12 -5.87 17.51 10.20
C PHE A 12 -4.98 16.57 9.37
N SER A 13 -3.82 17.03 8.88
CA SER A 13 -2.90 16.15 8.13
C SER A 13 -2.36 14.97 8.95
N PHE A 14 -2.31 15.08 10.27
CA PHE A 14 -1.87 13.98 11.14
C PHE A 14 -2.89 12.83 11.28
N SER A 15 -4.15 13.02 10.91
CA SER A 15 -5.15 11.93 10.97
C SER A 15 -5.03 10.91 9.83
N PHE A 16 -4.16 11.15 8.85
CA PHE A 16 -3.97 10.26 7.69
C PHE A 16 -2.87 9.21 7.89
N ALA A 17 -2.14 9.24 9.01
CA ALA A 17 -1.17 8.22 9.35
C ALA A 17 -1.87 6.96 9.90
N VAL A 18 -2.29 6.06 9.00
CA VAL A 18 -2.95 4.78 9.37
C VAL A 18 -1.95 3.80 10.00
N TYR A 19 -0.68 3.85 9.59
CA TYR A 19 0.38 2.94 10.04
C TYR A 19 1.64 3.70 10.48
N ASN A 20 2.36 3.12 11.45
CA ASN A 20 3.64 3.58 11.98
C ASN A 20 4.73 2.51 11.79
N VAL A 21 5.99 2.92 11.96
CA VAL A 21 7.15 2.01 11.89
C VAL A 21 6.98 0.86 12.89
N GLY A 22 7.13 -0.37 12.40
CA GLY A 22 7.00 -1.59 13.19
C GLY A 22 5.58 -2.16 13.28
N GLN A 23 4.58 -1.47 12.72
CA GLN A 23 3.23 -2.04 12.58
C GLN A 23 3.12 -2.91 11.34
N THR A 24 2.29 -3.95 11.43
CA THR A 24 1.90 -4.80 10.29
C THR A 24 0.65 -4.23 9.64
N VAL A 25 0.62 -4.22 8.30
CA VAL A 25 -0.57 -3.82 7.52
C VAL A 25 -1.72 -4.78 7.84
N SER A 26 -2.93 -4.26 8.03
CA SER A 26 -4.10 -5.10 8.34
C SER A 26 -4.47 -6.00 7.16
N ILE A 27 -5.17 -7.11 7.42
CA ILE A 27 -5.60 -8.02 6.35
C ILE A 27 -6.55 -7.32 5.37
N SER A 28 -7.47 -6.48 5.85
CA SER A 28 -8.37 -5.72 4.97
C SER A 28 -7.64 -4.79 4.02
N ASP A 29 -6.54 -4.20 4.48
CA ASP A 29 -5.73 -3.27 3.68
C ASP A 29 -4.80 -4.04 2.75
N GLN A 30 -4.35 -5.23 3.13
CA GLN A 30 -3.58 -6.11 2.26
C GLN A 30 -4.41 -6.62 1.07
N GLN A 31 -5.72 -6.82 1.28
CA GLN A 31 -6.67 -7.31 0.27
C GLN A 31 -7.21 -6.20 -0.65
N GLN A 32 -6.66 -4.98 -0.59
CA GLN A 32 -7.00 -3.93 -1.54
C GLN A 32 -6.41 -4.25 -2.91
N ASN A 33 -7.25 -4.23 -3.94
CA ASN A 33 -6.82 -4.43 -5.33
C ASN A 33 -6.18 -3.16 -5.87
N LEU A 34 -4.96 -3.30 -6.38
CA LEU A 34 -4.20 -2.27 -7.06
C LEU A 34 -4.07 -2.67 -8.53
N THR A 35 -4.58 -1.84 -9.44
CA THR A 35 -4.52 -2.15 -10.88
C THR A 35 -3.08 -2.16 -11.38
N VAL A 36 -2.71 -3.24 -12.06
CA VAL A 36 -1.42 -3.35 -12.74
C VAL A 36 -1.51 -2.63 -14.08
N CYS A 37 -1.03 -1.39 -14.13
CA CYS A 37 -1.11 -0.56 -15.34
C CYS A 37 -0.18 -1.05 -16.47
N ASN A 38 1.00 -1.56 -16.10
CA ASN A 38 2.00 -2.07 -17.05
C ASN A 38 2.76 -3.22 -16.39
N GLY A 39 2.84 -4.36 -17.08
CA GLY A 39 3.60 -5.52 -16.61
C GLY A 39 2.74 -6.78 -16.48
N HIS A 40 3.37 -7.85 -15.99
CA HIS A 40 2.72 -9.11 -15.67
C HIS A 40 2.60 -9.22 -14.15
N GLU A 41 1.46 -9.74 -13.70
CA GLU A 41 1.17 -10.08 -12.32
C GLU A 41 2.17 -11.14 -11.82
N PRO A 42 2.85 -10.93 -10.67
CA PRO A 42 3.85 -11.91 -10.20
C PRO A 42 3.24 -13.16 -9.54
N ASN A 43 1.91 -13.20 -9.31
CA ASN A 43 1.17 -14.32 -8.73
C ASN A 43 0.61 -15.30 -9.80
N ASP A 44 1.05 -15.19 -11.06
CA ASP A 44 0.57 -15.99 -12.21
C ASP A 44 -0.94 -15.83 -12.52
N ASP A 45 -1.65 -14.97 -11.77
CA ASP A 45 -3.00 -14.56 -12.11
C ASP A 45 -2.97 -13.60 -13.32
N SER A 46 -4.12 -13.52 -14.01
CA SER A 46 -4.31 -12.65 -15.17
C SER A 46 -5.50 -11.74 -14.97
N ASP A 47 -5.74 -11.31 -13.73
CA ASP A 47 -6.92 -10.52 -13.36
C ASP A 47 -6.67 -9.00 -13.48
N GLY A 48 -5.41 -8.61 -13.73
CA GLY A 48 -5.00 -7.22 -13.91
C GLY A 48 -4.85 -6.46 -12.60
N ASN A 49 -4.93 -7.15 -11.45
CA ASN A 49 -4.79 -6.58 -10.14
C ASN A 49 -3.67 -7.26 -9.33
N PHE A 50 -3.08 -6.46 -8.46
CA PHE A 50 -2.13 -6.88 -7.46
C PHE A 50 -2.68 -6.53 -6.08
N SER A 51 -2.49 -7.40 -5.11
CA SER A 51 -2.74 -7.11 -3.70
C SER A 51 -1.50 -7.46 -2.86
N LEU A 52 -1.32 -6.82 -1.70
CA LEU A 52 -0.26 -7.23 -0.77
C LEU A 52 -0.55 -8.61 -0.17
N TYR A 53 -1.81 -9.01 -0.16
CA TYR A 53 -2.27 -10.30 0.35
C TYR A 53 -1.70 -11.48 -0.45
N ASP A 54 -1.42 -11.31 -1.74
CA ASP A 54 -0.81 -12.34 -2.60
C ASP A 54 0.59 -12.75 -2.12
N TYR A 55 1.26 -11.89 -1.34
CA TYR A 55 2.59 -12.14 -0.80
C TYR A 55 2.59 -12.34 0.71
N ASN A 56 1.41 -12.52 1.31
CA ASN A 56 1.33 -12.85 2.72
C ASN A 56 1.60 -14.34 2.93
N GLY A 57 2.81 -14.64 3.40
CA GLY A 57 3.24 -16.01 3.66
C GLY A 57 2.36 -16.78 4.67
N GLU A 58 1.78 -16.09 5.67
CA GLU A 58 0.90 -16.73 6.65
C GLU A 58 -0.35 -17.34 6.00
N TYR A 59 -0.86 -16.69 4.94
CA TYR A 59 -2.08 -17.12 4.25
C TYR A 59 -1.79 -17.94 2.98
N ASN A 60 -0.61 -17.79 2.39
CA ASN A 60 -0.20 -18.47 1.16
C ASN A 60 0.78 -19.64 1.42
N GLY A 61 0.89 -20.10 2.66
CA GLY A 61 1.56 -21.35 3.02
C GLY A 61 3.10 -21.31 3.05
N GLY A 62 3.70 -20.15 3.31
CA GLY A 62 5.16 -19.99 3.29
C GLY A 62 5.70 -18.89 4.20
N ALA A 63 7.03 -18.78 4.29
CA ALA A 63 7.70 -17.65 4.91
C ALA A 63 8.35 -16.83 3.79
N TYR A 64 7.71 -15.73 3.40
CA TYR A 64 8.15 -14.91 2.28
C TYR A 64 8.90 -13.67 2.76
N TYR A 65 10.01 -13.36 2.09
CA TYR A 65 10.72 -12.11 2.24
C TYR A 65 10.46 -11.29 0.99
N VAL A 66 9.62 -10.26 1.12
CA VAL A 66 9.13 -9.46 0.00
C VAL A 66 9.86 -8.13 -0.02
N THR A 67 10.42 -7.75 -1.17
CA THR A 67 10.97 -6.41 -1.41
C THR A 67 10.18 -5.76 -2.52
N HIS A 68 9.52 -4.63 -2.22
CA HIS A 68 8.80 -3.83 -3.20
C HIS A 68 9.63 -2.62 -3.61
N ILE A 69 9.73 -2.38 -4.91
CA ILE A 69 10.45 -1.24 -5.49
C ILE A 69 9.45 -0.47 -6.36
N ASP A 70 9.08 0.73 -5.93
CA ASP A 70 8.28 1.66 -6.74
C ASP A 70 9.21 2.55 -7.58
N MET A 71 8.91 2.66 -8.87
CA MET A 71 9.68 3.45 -9.83
C MET A 71 8.75 4.35 -10.62
N ALA A 72 8.81 5.66 -10.35
CA ALA A 72 8.16 6.66 -11.17
C ALA A 72 9.10 7.12 -12.29
N ALA A 73 8.70 6.91 -13.55
CA ALA A 73 9.36 7.53 -14.71
C ALA A 73 8.64 8.83 -15.07
N SER A 74 9.38 9.94 -15.11
CA SER A 74 8.91 11.19 -15.72
C SER A 74 9.52 11.37 -17.11
N TRP A 75 8.74 11.89 -18.05
CA TRP A 75 9.22 12.32 -19.38
C TRP A 75 9.64 13.78 -19.38
#